data_AF-A5IJE2-F1
#
_entry.id   AF-A5IJE2-F1
#
_cell.length_a   1.000
_cell.length_b   1.000
_cell.length_c   1.000
_cell.angle_alpha   90.00
_cell.angle_beta   90.00
_cell.angle_gamma   90.00
#
_symmetry.space_group_name_H-M   'P 1'
#
loop_
_entity.id
_entity.type
_entity.pdbx_description
1 polymer ?
#
loop_
_entity_poly.entity_id
_entity_poly.type
_entity_poly.pdbx_seq_one_letter_code
_entity_poly.pdbx_strand_id
1 'polypeptide(L)'
;MRWFLLVASMILLVAGCTLPDLTSSLQTPASLVVNTSGEHVAGRYALIDVQVLDKSGNPVPGVTVELYRKIKDSNGYYYVKEDEAETNSSGWAEVSFFSPKEGEYDLYVQVKENPFLMKSFSLDFTPPEWLFVVWMCGDNNLWGAGDKDLEEMRNSNENVSVVVFYDGGGTSDGILVLDDDGNWKAIMGITGVDFNSGSYEDLEYWLKYVFENFSSTYRALIMWDHGSAWIYDSIYVSSKAISFDDTSGSAIAVKDLGTALNNVVNSVLAGQKIDILGFDACLMGSLEVIYELRNTAQYIVASSFNEPVDGWDYSFLGEVTPDSTQLDVAKMIVDSYKWYYSSYDSYRQNGLSLAVYDTSQVEDFVSDLNSFISDLKADLNKVNSVYSEVVKSCDDASGKAILVDLGDFIDRWVKWDETKDVLPVPDPSSFVVYSYGEKNGQTLSAPVSIFMPENLDIYRAYENDYMTLSFPIDTQWDEFLGYWLSQP
;
A
#
# COMPACT_ATOMS: atom_id res chain seq x y z
N MET A 1 -51.37 -50.12 68.96
CA MET A 1 -52.72 -49.88 68.36
C MET A 1 -52.47 -49.53 66.90
N ARG A 2 -52.83 -50.41 65.94
CA ARG A 2 -54.01 -50.29 65.04
C ARG A 2 -54.01 -48.98 64.24
N TRP A 3 -54.24 -48.88 62.93
CA TRP A 3 -54.38 -49.75 61.75
C TRP A 3 -54.60 -48.75 60.58
N PHE A 4 -54.04 -49.02 59.38
CA PHE A 4 -54.56 -48.75 58.02
C PHE A 4 -55.02 -47.36 57.48
N LEU A 5 -54.63 -47.17 56.19
CA LEU A 5 -55.39 -46.67 55.01
C LEU A 5 -55.33 -45.20 54.53
N LEU A 6 -54.62 -45.04 53.40
CA LEU A 6 -54.99 -44.24 52.22
C LEU A 6 -56.48 -44.32 51.87
N VAL A 7 -57.10 -43.20 51.46
CA VAL A 7 -57.91 -43.04 50.20
C VAL A 7 -58.07 -41.55 49.85
N ALA A 8 -57.68 -41.22 48.60
CA ALA A 8 -58.14 -40.23 47.62
C ALA A 8 -58.78 -38.88 48.03
N SER A 9 -58.27 -37.81 47.41
CA SER A 9 -59.06 -36.62 47.08
C SER A 9 -58.85 -36.20 45.62
N MET A 10 -59.98 -35.90 45.00
CA MET A 10 -60.24 -35.62 43.60
C MET A 10 -59.41 -34.50 42.97
N ILE A 11 -59.16 -34.70 41.69
CA ILE A 11 -58.76 -33.73 40.67
C ILE A 11 -59.80 -32.61 40.58
N LEU A 12 -59.33 -31.36 40.65
CA LEU A 12 -60.02 -30.18 40.13
C LEU A 12 -59.09 -29.56 39.08
N LEU A 13 -59.45 -29.76 37.82
CA LEU A 13 -58.88 -29.07 36.66
C LEU A 13 -59.14 -27.56 36.82
N VAL A 14 -58.08 -26.78 37.00
CA VAL A 14 -58.10 -25.35 36.69
C VAL A 14 -57.32 -25.19 35.39
N ALA A 15 -58.04 -25.12 34.28
CA ALA A 15 -57.54 -24.61 33.03
C ALA A 15 -57.26 -23.11 33.22
N GLY A 16 -56.05 -22.79 33.69
CA GLY A 16 -55.49 -21.45 33.58
C GLY A 16 -54.88 -21.32 32.18
N CYS A 17 -55.70 -20.89 31.22
CA CYS A 17 -55.19 -20.35 29.96
C CYS A 17 -54.16 -19.27 30.30
N THR A 18 -52.89 -19.49 29.98
CA THR A 18 -51.99 -18.39 29.68
C THR A 18 -52.66 -17.56 28.59
N LEU A 19 -53.10 -16.35 28.92
CA LEU A 19 -53.46 -15.37 27.91
C LEU A 19 -52.27 -15.27 26.95
N PRO A 20 -52.44 -15.48 25.63
CA PRO A 20 -51.41 -15.04 24.71
C PRO A 20 -51.22 -13.55 24.94
N ASP A 21 -49.97 -13.12 25.00
CA ASP A 21 -49.63 -11.71 25.09
C ASP A 21 -50.22 -10.98 23.87
N LEU A 22 -51.41 -10.43 24.06
CA LEU A 22 -52.20 -9.73 23.05
C LEU A 22 -51.73 -8.28 22.86
N THR A 23 -50.55 -7.92 23.39
CA THR A 23 -49.92 -6.61 23.19
C THR A 23 -48.75 -6.61 22.21
N SER A 24 -48.31 -7.78 21.72
CA SER A 24 -47.57 -7.82 20.45
C SER A 24 -48.56 -7.75 19.30
N SER A 25 -49.13 -6.56 19.06
CA SER A 25 -49.51 -6.26 17.69
C SER A 25 -48.24 -6.50 16.87
N LEU A 26 -48.24 -7.51 15.99
CA LEU A 26 -47.19 -7.70 14.99
C LEU A 26 -46.92 -6.33 14.38
N GLN A 27 -45.83 -5.69 14.81
CA GLN A 27 -45.45 -4.37 14.34
C GLN A 27 -45.17 -4.57 12.86
N THR A 28 -46.12 -4.15 12.03
CA THR A 28 -46.06 -4.39 10.60
C THR A 28 -45.34 -3.20 9.99
N PRO A 29 -44.24 -3.40 9.24
CA PRO A 29 -43.55 -2.33 8.54
C PRO A 29 -44.52 -1.48 7.72
N ALA A 30 -44.46 -0.16 7.88
CA ALA A 30 -45.38 0.77 7.23
C ALA A 30 -44.70 2.00 6.61
N SER A 31 -43.54 2.42 7.12
CA SER A 31 -42.78 3.55 6.55
C SER A 31 -41.27 3.37 6.74
N LEU A 32 -40.50 4.03 5.88
CA LEU A 32 -39.03 4.04 5.90
C LEU A 32 -38.50 5.47 6.09
N VAL A 33 -37.56 5.63 7.02
CA VAL A 33 -36.72 6.82 7.14
C VAL A 33 -35.33 6.44 6.63
N VAL A 34 -34.70 7.31 5.86
CA VAL A 34 -33.36 7.08 5.29
C VAL A 34 -32.55 8.29 5.67
N ASN A 35 -31.41 8.07 6.31
CA ASN A 35 -30.44 9.07 6.69
C ASN A 35 -29.11 8.72 6.04
N THR A 36 -28.53 9.69 5.36
CA THR A 36 -27.22 9.60 4.74
C THR A 36 -26.37 10.68 5.40
N SER A 37 -25.22 10.31 5.95
CA SER A 37 -24.31 11.25 6.61
C SER A 37 -23.22 11.71 5.65
N GLY A 38 -22.77 12.96 5.81
CA GLY A 38 -21.51 13.44 5.23
C GLY A 38 -21.49 13.68 3.72
N GLU A 39 -20.31 14.06 3.25
CA GLU A 39 -19.92 13.97 1.83
C GLU A 39 -19.29 12.59 1.62
N HIS A 40 -19.66 11.90 0.55
CA HIS A 40 -19.15 10.57 0.25
C HIS A 40 -17.99 10.67 -0.73
N VAL A 41 -16.93 9.91 -0.48
CA VAL A 41 -15.71 9.97 -1.31
C VAL A 41 -15.63 8.74 -2.21
N ALA A 42 -15.37 8.95 -3.50
CA ALA A 42 -15.15 7.86 -4.44
C ALA A 42 -13.99 6.96 -3.98
N GLY A 43 -14.22 5.65 -3.95
CA GLY A 43 -13.29 4.68 -3.38
C GLY A 43 -13.52 4.36 -1.91
N ARG A 44 -14.58 4.92 -1.28
CA ARG A 44 -15.04 4.56 0.06
C ARG A 44 -16.46 3.98 0.06
N TYR A 45 -16.80 3.24 1.10
CA TYR A 45 -18.18 2.81 1.36
C TYR A 45 -18.97 3.93 2.06
N ALA A 46 -20.09 4.32 1.45
CA ALA A 46 -21.08 5.17 2.08
C ALA A 46 -21.98 4.36 3.01
N LEU A 47 -22.12 4.81 4.26
CA LEU A 47 -23.03 4.22 5.25
C LEU A 47 -24.42 4.88 5.18
N ILE A 48 -25.47 4.06 5.17
CA ILE A 48 -26.85 4.50 5.00
C ILE A 48 -27.71 3.90 6.10
N ASP A 49 -28.22 4.77 6.97
CA ASP A 49 -29.09 4.41 8.07
C ASP A 49 -30.54 4.37 7.62
N VAL A 50 -31.20 3.21 7.78
CA VAL A 50 -32.60 3.00 7.41
C VAL A 50 -33.42 2.63 8.64
N GLN A 51 -34.40 3.45 9.00
CA GLN A 51 -35.35 3.12 10.05
C GLN A 51 -36.65 2.56 9.47
N VAL A 52 -37.08 1.42 10.00
CA VAL A 52 -38.38 0.82 9.70
C VAL A 52 -39.36 1.13 10.84
N LEU A 53 -40.48 1.75 10.49
CA LEU A 53 -41.51 2.16 11.44
C LEU A 53 -42.87 1.55 11.09
N ASP A 54 -43.67 1.23 12.13
CA ASP A 54 -45.06 0.83 12.00
C ASP A 54 -45.98 2.04 11.70
N LYS A 55 -47.28 1.79 11.53
CA LYS A 55 -48.27 2.84 11.23
C LYS A 55 -48.42 3.90 12.32
N SER A 56 -48.00 3.59 13.55
CA SER A 56 -48.03 4.49 14.70
C SER A 56 -46.71 5.25 14.87
N GLY A 57 -45.72 5.00 14.00
CA GLY A 57 -44.38 5.57 14.10
C GLY A 57 -43.48 4.86 15.11
N ASN A 58 -43.84 3.66 15.59
CA ASN A 58 -42.95 2.91 16.48
C ASN A 58 -41.93 2.11 15.66
N PRO A 59 -40.70 1.94 16.15
CA PRO A 59 -39.69 1.09 15.51
C PRO A 59 -40.14 -0.35 15.35
N VAL A 60 -39.73 -0.97 14.24
CA VAL A 60 -39.98 -2.39 13.94
C VAL A 60 -38.65 -3.13 13.85
N PRO A 61 -38.34 -4.03 14.80
CA PRO A 61 -37.11 -4.82 14.78
C PRO A 61 -37.23 -6.10 13.94
N GLY A 62 -36.11 -6.68 13.54
CA GLY A 62 -36.05 -8.00 12.88
C GLY A 62 -36.52 -8.02 11.43
N VAL A 63 -36.64 -6.85 10.81
CA VAL A 63 -37.03 -6.64 9.41
C VAL A 63 -35.78 -6.50 8.56
N THR A 64 -35.71 -7.23 7.44
CA THR A 64 -34.61 -7.09 6.48
C THR A 64 -34.89 -5.95 5.52
N VAL A 65 -33.94 -5.01 5.44
CA VAL A 65 -33.90 -3.92 4.46
C VAL A 65 -32.90 -4.30 3.38
N GLU A 66 -33.30 -4.15 2.12
CA GLU A 66 -32.43 -4.37 0.95
C GLU A 66 -32.17 -3.04 0.25
N LEU A 67 -30.91 -2.80 -0.11
CA LEU A 67 -30.47 -1.64 -0.87
C LEU A 67 -30.27 -2.02 -2.34
N TYR A 68 -30.73 -1.15 -3.23
CA TYR A 68 -30.60 -1.32 -4.67
C TYR A 68 -30.11 -0.05 -5.34
N ARG A 69 -29.19 -0.21 -6.28
CA ARG A 69 -28.82 0.84 -7.25
C ARG A 69 -29.67 0.73 -8.50
N LYS A 70 -30.09 1.89 -8.99
CA LYS A 70 -30.79 2.03 -10.26
C LYS A 70 -29.81 2.42 -11.36
N ILE A 71 -29.75 1.61 -12.42
CA ILE A 71 -28.85 1.81 -13.55
C ILE A 71 -29.68 2.00 -14.81
N LYS A 72 -29.25 2.93 -15.67
CA LYS A 72 -29.85 3.19 -16.97
C LYS A 72 -28.91 2.73 -18.10
N ASP A 73 -29.41 1.88 -18.98
CA ASP A 73 -28.73 1.49 -20.22
C ASP A 73 -29.54 1.88 -21.47
N SER A 74 -29.13 1.35 -22.62
CA SER A 74 -29.85 1.53 -23.89
C SER A 74 -31.21 0.84 -23.94
N ASN A 75 -31.49 -0.11 -23.04
CA ASN A 75 -32.72 -0.92 -23.00
C ASN A 75 -33.71 -0.47 -21.92
N GLY A 76 -33.31 0.41 -21.00
CA GLY A 76 -34.18 0.99 -19.99
C GLY A 76 -33.48 1.14 -18.65
N TYR A 77 -34.23 0.93 -17.57
CA TYR A 77 -33.68 0.88 -16.22
C TYR A 77 -33.66 -0.56 -15.72
N TYR A 78 -32.57 -0.93 -15.07
CA TYR A 78 -32.48 -2.14 -14.27
C TYR A 78 -31.92 -1.82 -12.88
N TYR A 79 -32.07 -2.76 -11.96
CA TYR A 79 -31.72 -2.57 -10.57
C TYR A 79 -30.76 -3.66 -10.11
N VAL A 80 -29.71 -3.25 -9.43
CA VAL A 80 -28.69 -4.14 -8.87
C VAL A 80 -28.82 -4.09 -7.36
N LYS A 81 -28.94 -5.25 -6.72
CA LYS A 81 -28.90 -5.32 -5.26
C LYS A 81 -27.47 -5.04 -4.82
N GLU A 82 -27.31 -4.06 -3.93
CA GLU A 82 -26.01 -3.65 -3.42
C GLU A 82 -25.78 -4.29 -2.04
N ASP A 83 -26.73 -4.17 -1.11
CA ASP A 83 -26.55 -4.66 0.26
C ASP A 83 -27.88 -5.08 0.92
N GLU A 84 -27.82 -5.76 2.06
CA GLU A 84 -28.97 -5.98 2.94
C GLU A 84 -28.57 -6.04 4.42
N ALA A 85 -29.45 -5.53 5.28
CA ALA A 85 -29.24 -5.57 6.73
C ALA A 85 -30.57 -5.76 7.49
N GLU A 86 -30.48 -6.37 8.67
CA GLU A 86 -31.62 -6.57 9.56
C GLU A 86 -31.72 -5.45 10.59
N THR A 87 -32.93 -4.96 10.81
CA THR A 87 -33.18 -3.90 11.79
C THR A 87 -32.96 -4.36 13.24
N ASN A 88 -32.25 -3.55 14.01
CA ASN A 88 -32.05 -3.74 15.44
C ASN A 88 -33.33 -3.45 16.27
N SER A 89 -33.23 -3.53 17.60
CA SER A 89 -34.35 -3.28 18.53
C SER A 89 -34.97 -1.88 18.42
N SER A 90 -34.24 -0.91 17.88
CA SER A 90 -34.68 0.46 17.62
C SER A 90 -35.12 0.69 16.16
N GLY A 91 -35.32 -0.40 15.42
CA GLY A 91 -35.82 -0.40 14.04
C GLY A 91 -34.83 0.12 13.01
N TRP A 92 -33.54 0.27 13.36
CA TRP A 92 -32.49 0.75 12.46
C TRP A 92 -31.74 -0.41 11.83
N ALA A 93 -31.55 -0.35 10.52
CA ALA A 93 -30.64 -1.19 9.75
C ALA A 93 -29.63 -0.26 9.04
N GLU A 94 -28.35 -0.59 9.10
CA GLU A 94 -27.29 0.11 8.37
C GLU A 94 -26.97 -0.72 7.13
N VAL A 95 -27.14 -0.13 5.95
CA VAL A 95 -26.74 -0.71 4.67
C VAL A 95 -25.65 0.17 4.06
N SER A 96 -24.82 -0.41 3.20
CA SER A 96 -23.66 0.26 2.65
C SER A 96 -23.66 0.28 1.12
N PHE A 97 -23.12 1.34 0.53
CA PHE A 97 -22.97 1.47 -0.92
C PHE A 97 -21.55 1.87 -1.26
N PHE A 98 -20.92 1.12 -2.17
CA PHE A 98 -19.57 1.43 -2.65
C PHE A 98 -19.60 1.91 -4.09
N SER A 99 -18.87 2.99 -4.34
CA SER A 99 -18.53 3.41 -5.70
C SER A 99 -17.05 3.78 -5.77
N PRO A 100 -16.27 3.20 -6.70
CA PRO A 100 -14.91 3.66 -6.96
C PRO A 100 -14.88 4.97 -7.76
N LYS A 101 -16.01 5.40 -8.33
CA LYS A 101 -16.12 6.60 -9.17
C LYS A 101 -16.93 7.69 -8.50
N GLU A 102 -16.55 8.92 -8.81
CA GLU A 102 -17.32 10.13 -8.51
C GLU A 102 -18.66 10.15 -9.26
N GLY A 103 -19.61 10.93 -8.73
CA GLY A 103 -20.88 11.23 -9.37
C GLY A 103 -22.10 10.88 -8.53
N GLU A 104 -23.26 11.18 -9.10
CA GLU A 104 -24.55 10.98 -8.46
C GLU A 104 -25.13 9.59 -8.79
N TYR A 105 -25.54 8.86 -7.76
CA TYR A 105 -26.10 7.51 -7.85
C TYR A 105 -27.53 7.47 -7.34
N ASP A 106 -28.47 7.10 -8.21
CA ASP A 106 -29.87 6.85 -7.85
C ASP A 106 -30.01 5.51 -7.10
N LEU A 107 -30.45 5.55 -5.85
CA LEU A 107 -30.64 4.39 -5.00
C LEU A 107 -32.10 4.26 -4.52
N TYR A 108 -32.46 3.06 -4.06
CA TYR A 108 -33.63 2.88 -3.22
C TYR A 108 -33.42 1.74 -2.22
N VAL A 109 -34.11 1.85 -1.09
CA VAL A 109 -34.23 0.79 -0.10
C VAL A 109 -35.64 0.22 -0.11
N GLN A 110 -35.78 -1.07 0.17
CA GLN A 110 -37.07 -1.72 0.34
C GLN A 110 -37.05 -2.69 1.53
N VAL A 111 -38.24 -3.00 2.07
CA VAL A 111 -38.40 -4.13 2.99
C VAL A 111 -38.52 -5.42 2.19
N LYS A 112 -37.66 -6.40 2.46
CA LYS A 112 -37.56 -7.67 1.71
C LYS A 112 -38.90 -8.40 1.61
N GLU A 113 -39.64 -8.48 2.71
CA GLU A 113 -40.94 -9.17 2.77
C GLU A 113 -42.09 -8.32 2.21
N ASN A 114 -41.87 -7.02 1.96
CA ASN A 114 -42.85 -6.12 1.37
C ASN A 114 -42.18 -5.13 0.40
N PRO A 115 -41.86 -5.54 -0.84
CA PRO A 115 -41.17 -4.69 -1.82
C PRO A 115 -41.93 -3.42 -2.22
N PHE A 116 -43.23 -3.30 -1.89
CA PHE A 116 -43.99 -2.06 -2.10
C PHE A 116 -43.68 -0.98 -1.06
N LEU A 117 -43.10 -1.36 0.08
CA LEU A 117 -42.57 -0.44 1.07
C LEU A 117 -41.11 -0.13 0.70
N MET A 118 -40.95 0.92 -0.10
CA MET A 118 -39.67 1.37 -0.61
C MET A 118 -39.49 2.89 -0.48
N LYS A 119 -38.24 3.34 -0.50
CA LYS A 119 -37.89 4.77 -0.51
C LYS A 119 -36.67 5.01 -1.39
N SER A 120 -36.83 5.89 -2.37
CA SER A 120 -35.75 6.32 -3.27
C SER A 120 -35.03 7.56 -2.73
N PHE A 121 -33.74 7.65 -3.03
CA PHE A 121 -32.84 8.75 -2.68
C PHE A 121 -31.63 8.71 -3.64
N SER A 122 -30.75 9.70 -3.56
CA SER A 122 -29.52 9.73 -4.34
C SER A 122 -28.34 10.03 -3.42
N LEU A 123 -27.19 9.46 -3.75
CA LEU A 123 -25.90 9.76 -3.11
C LEU A 123 -24.99 10.43 -4.12
N ASP A 124 -24.24 11.45 -3.69
CA ASP A 124 -23.21 12.09 -4.50
C ASP A 124 -21.83 11.71 -3.97
N PHE A 125 -20.96 11.24 -4.86
CA PHE A 125 -19.58 10.88 -4.54
C PHE A 125 -18.63 11.91 -5.13
N THR A 126 -17.81 12.54 -4.30
CA THR A 126 -16.74 13.44 -4.74
C THR A 126 -15.46 12.66 -5.02
N PRO A 127 -14.64 13.07 -6.01
CA PRO A 127 -13.34 12.46 -6.21
C PRO A 127 -12.40 12.82 -5.04
N PRO A 128 -11.60 11.86 -4.53
CA PRO A 128 -10.47 12.19 -3.67
C PRO A 128 -9.40 12.92 -4.49
N GLU A 129 -8.59 13.75 -3.83
CA GLU A 129 -7.41 14.33 -4.45
C GLU A 129 -6.36 13.25 -4.70
N TRP A 130 -6.18 12.34 -3.74
CA TRP A 130 -5.19 11.26 -3.80
C TRP A 130 -5.83 9.88 -3.71
N LEU A 131 -5.44 8.99 -4.62
CA LEU A 131 -5.64 7.54 -4.49
C LEU A 131 -4.32 6.88 -4.09
N PHE A 132 -4.31 6.27 -2.92
CA PHE A 132 -3.23 5.39 -2.48
C PHE A 132 -3.62 3.94 -2.74
N VAL A 133 -2.80 3.25 -3.52
CA VAL A 133 -2.89 1.81 -3.72
C VAL A 133 -1.76 1.16 -2.95
N VAL A 134 -2.08 0.31 -1.98
CA VAL A 134 -1.09 -0.44 -1.20
C VAL A 134 -1.15 -1.89 -1.63
N TRP A 135 -0.07 -2.38 -2.23
CA TRP A 135 0.11 -3.79 -2.50
C TRP A 135 0.76 -4.43 -1.27
N MET A 136 -0.07 -5.03 -0.41
CA MET A 136 0.33 -5.53 0.90
C MET A 136 0.48 -7.05 0.85
N CYS A 137 1.69 -7.48 0.53
CA CYS A 137 2.10 -8.88 0.58
C CYS A 137 2.45 -9.26 2.01
N GLY A 138 1.42 -9.59 2.78
CA GLY A 138 1.51 -9.96 4.19
C GLY A 138 1.56 -11.47 4.44
N ASP A 139 1.46 -12.32 3.42
CA ASP A 139 1.53 -13.78 3.55
C ASP A 139 2.97 -14.29 3.72
N ASN A 140 3.59 -13.79 4.79
CA ASN A 140 4.90 -14.17 5.26
C ASN A 140 5.04 -13.78 6.75
N ASN A 141 6.27 -13.67 7.26
CA ASN A 141 6.53 -13.34 8.64
C ASN A 141 6.23 -11.88 9.05
N LEU A 142 5.74 -11.02 8.16
CA LEU A 142 5.40 -9.62 8.41
C LEU A 142 3.90 -9.35 8.59
N TRP A 143 3.00 -10.34 8.47
CA TRP A 143 1.54 -10.15 8.59
C TRP A 143 1.09 -9.25 9.76
N GLY A 144 1.73 -9.38 10.93
CA GLY A 144 1.39 -8.58 12.13
C GLY A 144 1.84 -7.12 12.08
N ALA A 145 2.76 -6.76 11.18
CA ALA A 145 3.08 -5.37 10.86
C ALA A 145 2.01 -4.80 9.91
N GLY A 146 1.62 -5.54 8.88
CA GLY A 146 0.54 -5.15 7.97
C GLY A 146 -0.77 -4.84 8.70
N ASP A 147 -1.14 -5.64 9.71
CA ASP A 147 -2.31 -5.36 10.56
C ASP A 147 -2.20 -4.02 11.31
N LYS A 148 -1.00 -3.61 11.74
CA LYS A 148 -0.80 -2.30 12.39
C LYS A 148 -0.93 -1.17 11.37
N ASP A 149 -0.34 -1.34 10.19
CA ASP A 149 -0.37 -0.32 9.14
C ASP A 149 -1.79 -0.11 8.62
N LEU A 150 -2.59 -1.18 8.55
CA LEU A 150 -4.03 -1.08 8.32
C LEU A 150 -4.71 -0.21 9.39
N GLU A 151 -4.36 -0.34 10.68
CA GLU A 151 -4.92 0.51 11.74
C GLU A 151 -4.46 1.98 11.61
N GLU A 152 -3.22 2.23 11.20
CA GLU A 152 -2.70 3.58 10.98
C GLU A 152 -3.40 4.28 9.80
N MET A 153 -3.64 3.56 8.70
CA MET A 153 -4.31 4.09 7.50
C MET A 153 -5.77 4.50 7.73
N ARG A 154 -6.41 4.04 8.81
CA ARG A 154 -7.76 4.50 9.22
C ARG A 154 -7.82 6.00 9.51
N ASN A 155 -6.68 6.64 9.75
CA ASN A 155 -6.56 8.09 9.98
C ASN A 155 -6.69 8.94 8.69
N SER A 156 -6.87 8.34 7.51
CA SER A 156 -7.04 9.09 6.26
C SER A 156 -8.28 10.00 6.26
N ASN A 157 -8.21 11.12 5.55
CA ASN A 157 -9.29 12.11 5.45
C ASN A 157 -9.98 12.09 4.07
N GLU A 158 -11.00 12.93 3.88
CA GLU A 158 -11.84 12.99 2.67
C GLU A 158 -11.09 13.28 1.37
N ASN A 159 -9.86 13.81 1.42
CA ASN A 159 -9.02 14.06 0.25
C ASN A 159 -8.29 12.80 -0.24
N VAL A 160 -8.37 11.71 0.52
CA VAL A 160 -7.60 10.49 0.29
C VAL A 160 -8.55 9.30 0.19
N SER A 161 -8.38 8.48 -0.83
CA SER A 161 -8.91 7.11 -0.84
C SER A 161 -7.77 6.11 -0.79
N VAL A 162 -7.92 5.09 0.04
CA VAL A 162 -6.93 4.03 0.21
C VAL A 162 -7.54 2.70 -0.26
N VAL A 163 -6.82 2.01 -1.15
CA VAL A 163 -7.15 0.67 -1.63
C VAL A 163 -6.00 -0.24 -1.26
N VAL A 164 -6.28 -1.25 -0.44
CA VAL A 164 -5.27 -2.24 -0.03
C VAL A 164 -5.57 -3.56 -0.69
N PHE A 165 -4.61 -4.08 -1.45
CA PHE A 165 -4.58 -5.48 -1.87
C PHE A 165 -3.94 -6.26 -0.74
N TYR A 166 -4.78 -6.87 0.09
CA TYR A 166 -4.34 -7.58 1.28
C TYR A 166 -4.30 -9.09 0.98
N ASP A 167 -3.10 -9.63 1.08
CA ASP A 167 -2.82 -11.06 1.05
C ASP A 167 -2.08 -11.38 2.37
N GLY A 168 -2.74 -12.00 3.34
CA GLY A 168 -2.17 -12.10 4.68
C GLY A 168 -2.85 -13.14 5.58
N GLY A 169 -2.11 -13.69 6.54
CA GLY A 169 -2.56 -14.88 7.29
C GLY A 169 -3.70 -14.69 8.30
N GLY A 170 -4.12 -13.46 8.60
CA GLY A 170 -5.05 -13.12 9.69
C GLY A 170 -6.50 -12.82 9.26
N THR A 171 -6.69 -12.27 8.06
CA THR A 171 -8.00 -11.99 7.43
C THR A 171 -8.05 -12.63 6.06
N SER A 172 -9.25 -12.97 5.56
CA SER A 172 -9.36 -13.52 4.21
C SER A 172 -8.85 -12.52 3.17
N ASP A 173 -8.01 -12.99 2.25
CA ASP A 173 -7.45 -12.20 1.15
C ASP A 173 -8.54 -11.45 0.39
N GLY A 174 -8.21 -10.21 0.00
CA GLY A 174 -9.20 -9.30 -0.54
C GLY A 174 -8.67 -7.92 -0.90
N ILE A 175 -9.51 -7.18 -1.60
CA ILE A 175 -9.32 -5.75 -1.79
C ILE A 175 -10.10 -5.04 -0.69
N LEU A 176 -9.38 -4.31 0.17
CA LEU A 176 -9.92 -3.55 1.28
C LEU A 176 -9.98 -2.06 0.91
N VAL A 177 -11.06 -1.43 1.33
CA VAL A 177 -11.29 0.02 1.25
C VAL A 177 -11.90 0.49 2.56
N LEU A 178 -11.82 1.80 2.84
CA LEU A 178 -12.44 2.37 4.03
C LEU A 178 -13.93 2.69 3.77
N ASP A 179 -14.75 2.62 4.81
CA ASP A 179 -16.01 3.36 4.84
C ASP A 179 -15.79 4.82 5.29
N ASP A 180 -16.87 5.61 5.23
CA ASP A 180 -16.82 7.03 5.61
C ASP A 180 -16.42 7.25 7.08
N ASP A 181 -16.58 6.24 7.94
CA ASP A 181 -16.17 6.27 9.35
C ASP A 181 -14.73 5.77 9.57
N GLY A 182 -14.00 5.44 8.50
CA GLY A 182 -12.62 4.97 8.57
C GLY A 182 -12.48 3.49 8.99
N ASN A 183 -13.52 2.67 8.79
CA ASN A 183 -13.43 1.23 9.01
C ASN A 183 -13.17 0.47 7.72
N TRP A 184 -12.32 -0.55 7.79
CA TRP A 184 -12.07 -1.44 6.66
C TRP A 184 -13.30 -2.25 6.26
N LYS A 185 -13.56 -2.28 4.96
CA LYS A 185 -14.55 -3.11 4.27
C LYS A 185 -13.89 -3.79 3.09
N ALA A 186 -14.21 -5.05 2.87
CA ALA A 186 -13.83 -5.72 1.65
C ALA A 186 -14.79 -5.36 0.52
N ILE A 187 -14.26 -5.18 -0.71
CA ILE A 187 -15.10 -4.95 -1.88
C ILE A 187 -15.91 -6.22 -2.18
N MET A 188 -17.24 -6.08 -2.15
CA MET A 188 -18.16 -7.19 -2.43
C MET A 188 -17.88 -7.85 -3.79
N GLY A 189 -17.84 -9.18 -3.81
CA GLY A 189 -17.58 -9.97 -5.02
C GLY A 189 -16.10 -10.22 -5.31
N ILE A 190 -15.19 -9.62 -4.54
CA ILE A 190 -13.72 -9.83 -4.62
C ILE A 190 -13.20 -10.48 -3.31
N THR A 191 -14.05 -10.65 -2.30
CA THR A 191 -13.74 -11.40 -1.06
C THR A 191 -13.40 -12.86 -1.35
N GLY A 192 -12.28 -13.34 -0.81
CA GLY A 192 -11.86 -14.74 -0.96
C GLY A 192 -11.25 -15.07 -2.33
N VAL A 193 -10.79 -14.04 -3.06
CA VAL A 193 -9.85 -14.20 -4.16
C VAL A 193 -8.48 -14.39 -3.54
N ASP A 194 -7.87 -15.55 -3.77
CA ASP A 194 -6.49 -15.86 -3.43
C ASP A 194 -5.57 -15.08 -4.39
N PHE A 195 -4.84 -14.10 -3.87
CA PHE A 195 -3.90 -13.28 -4.65
C PHE A 195 -2.53 -13.90 -4.52
N ASN A 196 -1.86 -14.19 -5.65
CA ASN A 196 -0.42 -14.42 -5.58
C ASN A 196 0.25 -13.05 -5.53
N SER A 197 0.48 -12.53 -4.32
CA SER A 197 1.05 -11.20 -4.16
C SER A 197 2.50 -11.10 -4.65
N GLY A 198 3.18 -12.24 -4.84
CA GLY A 198 4.48 -12.34 -5.52
C GLY A 198 4.43 -12.43 -7.05
N SER A 199 3.25 -12.33 -7.68
CA SER A 199 3.04 -12.38 -9.13
C SER A 199 2.99 -10.98 -9.74
N TYR A 200 3.95 -10.64 -10.61
CA TYR A 200 3.93 -9.35 -11.30
C TYR A 200 2.79 -9.24 -12.32
N GLU A 201 2.30 -10.37 -12.85
CA GLU A 201 1.12 -10.39 -13.71
C GLU A 201 -0.17 -10.09 -12.93
N ASP A 202 -0.29 -10.57 -11.69
CA ASP A 202 -1.43 -10.28 -10.83
C ASP A 202 -1.41 -8.80 -10.43
N LEU A 203 -0.23 -8.29 -10.03
CA LEU A 203 -0.01 -6.86 -9.79
C LEU A 203 -0.42 -6.03 -11.01
N GLU A 204 0.09 -6.36 -12.21
CA GLU A 204 -0.25 -5.65 -13.44
C GLU A 204 -1.76 -5.64 -13.70
N TYR A 205 -2.41 -6.80 -13.58
CA TYR A 205 -3.85 -6.93 -13.82
C TYR A 205 -4.67 -6.04 -12.88
N TRP A 206 -4.36 -6.09 -11.59
CA TRP A 206 -5.11 -5.39 -10.57
C TRP A 206 -4.84 -3.88 -10.54
N LEU A 207 -3.60 -3.46 -10.81
CA LEU A 207 -3.29 -2.03 -10.99
C LEU A 207 -4.03 -1.43 -12.18
N LYS A 208 -4.13 -2.16 -13.31
CA LYS A 208 -4.96 -1.72 -14.44
C LYS A 208 -6.41 -1.56 -14.01
N TYR A 209 -6.98 -2.55 -13.32
CA TYR A 209 -8.35 -2.47 -12.84
C TYR A 209 -8.56 -1.23 -11.94
N VAL A 210 -7.71 -1.01 -10.94
CA VAL A 210 -7.87 0.11 -10.02
C VAL A 210 -7.70 1.45 -10.72
N PHE A 211 -6.65 1.64 -11.51
CA PHE A 211 -6.41 2.93 -12.16
C PHE A 211 -7.42 3.27 -13.27
N GLU A 212 -8.09 2.29 -13.87
CA GLU A 212 -9.21 2.51 -14.81
C GLU A 212 -10.54 2.84 -14.11
N ASN A 213 -10.73 2.32 -12.89
CA ASN A 213 -12.04 2.33 -12.23
C ASN A 213 -12.14 3.29 -11.05
N PHE A 214 -11.03 3.70 -10.45
CA PHE A 214 -11.02 4.59 -9.29
C PHE A 214 -10.74 6.04 -9.69
N SER A 215 -11.62 6.94 -9.26
CA SER A 215 -11.47 8.38 -9.41
C SER A 215 -10.34 8.92 -8.52
N SER A 216 -9.51 9.82 -9.07
CA SER A 216 -8.50 10.59 -8.33
C SER A 216 -7.77 11.60 -9.23
N THR A 217 -7.27 12.68 -8.63
CA THR A 217 -6.32 13.60 -9.27
C THR A 217 -4.93 12.96 -9.35
N TYR A 218 -4.40 12.50 -8.21
CA TYR A 218 -3.08 11.91 -8.07
C TYR A 218 -3.12 10.44 -7.63
N ARG A 219 -2.10 9.67 -8.04
CA ARG A 219 -2.00 8.23 -7.75
C ARG A 219 -0.68 7.88 -7.10
N ALA A 220 -0.73 7.28 -5.92
CA ALA A 220 0.40 6.66 -5.27
C ALA A 220 0.25 5.13 -5.28
N LEU A 221 1.34 4.42 -5.61
CA LEU A 221 1.46 2.97 -5.42
C LEU A 221 2.51 2.72 -4.33
N ILE A 222 2.14 2.02 -3.28
CA ILE A 222 3.05 1.57 -2.22
C ILE A 222 3.22 0.07 -2.34
N MET A 223 4.46 -0.38 -2.58
CA MET A 223 4.84 -1.78 -2.48
C MET A 223 5.28 -2.03 -1.04
N TRP A 224 4.47 -2.77 -0.30
CA TRP A 224 4.69 -3.10 1.11
C TRP A 224 5.07 -4.56 1.19
N ASP A 225 6.24 -4.86 1.80
CA ASP A 225 6.72 -6.18 2.27
C ASP A 225 8.26 -6.15 2.50
N HIS A 226 8.96 -7.28 2.48
CA HIS A 226 10.40 -7.40 2.31
C HIS A 226 10.89 -6.78 1.00
N GLY A 227 12.16 -6.39 1.02
CA GLY A 227 12.91 -5.97 -0.16
C GLY A 227 14.35 -6.45 -0.10
N SER A 228 14.98 -6.63 -1.25
CA SER A 228 16.40 -6.99 -1.34
C SER A 228 17.13 -6.22 -2.44
N ALA A 229 16.64 -5.03 -2.79
CA ALA A 229 16.98 -4.36 -4.04
C ALA A 229 16.70 -5.31 -5.23
N TRP A 230 17.70 -5.59 -6.06
CA TRP A 230 17.64 -6.54 -7.18
C TRP A 230 18.34 -7.89 -6.88
N ILE A 231 18.79 -8.08 -5.63
CA ILE A 231 19.53 -9.28 -5.25
C ILE A 231 18.59 -10.49 -5.37
N TYR A 232 19.04 -11.54 -6.07
CA TYR A 232 18.29 -12.74 -6.46
C TYR A 232 17.30 -12.59 -7.63
N ASP A 233 17.32 -11.47 -8.38
CA ASP A 233 16.47 -11.26 -9.57
C ASP A 233 16.62 -12.35 -10.66
N SER A 234 17.76 -13.04 -10.78
CA SER A 234 17.95 -14.08 -11.80
C SER A 234 17.30 -15.43 -11.47
N ILE A 235 16.71 -15.57 -10.28
CA ILE A 235 16.14 -16.82 -9.79
C ILE A 235 14.62 -16.81 -9.99
N TYR A 236 14.14 -17.60 -10.96
CA TYR A 236 12.70 -17.72 -11.30
C TYR A 236 11.78 -18.29 -10.19
N VAL A 237 12.36 -18.87 -9.15
CA VAL A 237 11.69 -19.34 -7.92
C VAL A 237 12.39 -18.64 -6.76
N SER A 238 12.36 -17.31 -6.78
CA SER A 238 12.96 -16.53 -5.72
C SER A 238 11.90 -16.24 -4.67
N SER A 239 12.22 -16.56 -3.43
CA SER A 239 11.59 -15.98 -2.26
C SER A 239 12.11 -14.58 -1.95
N LYS A 240 12.77 -13.90 -2.91
CA LYS A 240 13.51 -12.63 -2.69
C LYS A 240 13.61 -11.72 -3.92
N ALA A 241 12.98 -10.55 -3.84
CA ALA A 241 13.28 -9.30 -4.56
C ALA A 241 12.42 -8.16 -3.96
N ILE A 242 11.10 -8.18 -4.19
CA ILE A 242 10.07 -7.51 -3.38
C ILE A 242 8.79 -8.37 -3.35
N SER A 243 7.94 -8.23 -2.32
CA SER A 243 6.61 -8.86 -2.26
C SER A 243 6.66 -10.39 -2.21
N PHE A 244 7.22 -10.93 -1.13
CA PHE A 244 7.51 -12.33 -0.86
C PHE A 244 6.27 -13.04 -0.32
N ASP A 245 5.69 -13.89 -1.15
CA ASP A 245 4.54 -14.72 -0.81
C ASP A 245 5.04 -16.13 -0.44
N ASP A 246 4.96 -16.47 0.85
CA ASP A 246 5.46 -17.75 1.38
C ASP A 246 4.56 -18.94 0.96
N THR A 247 3.26 -18.72 0.75
CA THR A 247 2.32 -19.79 0.33
C THR A 247 2.53 -20.16 -1.12
N SER A 248 2.68 -19.16 -2.00
CA SER A 248 2.94 -19.33 -3.43
C SER A 248 4.41 -19.64 -3.72
N GLY A 249 5.33 -19.23 -2.83
CA GLY A 249 6.78 -19.37 -3.02
C GLY A 249 7.31 -18.45 -4.12
N SER A 250 6.75 -17.24 -4.23
CA SER A 250 7.02 -16.24 -5.28
C SER A 250 7.47 -14.90 -4.69
N ALA A 251 8.13 -14.11 -5.52
CA ALA A 251 8.46 -12.72 -5.29
C ALA A 251 8.56 -12.02 -6.65
N ILE A 252 8.45 -10.69 -6.65
CA ILE A 252 8.53 -9.88 -7.87
C ILE A 252 9.97 -9.40 -8.06
N ALA A 253 10.66 -9.88 -9.10
CA ALA A 253 11.95 -9.33 -9.52
C ALA A 253 11.82 -7.86 -9.95
N VAL A 254 12.86 -7.04 -9.74
CA VAL A 254 12.80 -5.59 -10.05
C VAL A 254 12.56 -5.35 -11.54
N LYS A 255 13.18 -6.16 -12.40
CA LYS A 255 12.92 -6.13 -13.85
C LYS A 255 11.46 -6.40 -14.22
N ASP A 256 10.85 -7.38 -13.56
CA ASP A 256 9.47 -7.78 -13.83
C ASP A 256 8.48 -6.73 -13.29
N LEU A 257 8.79 -6.13 -12.13
CA LEU A 257 8.09 -4.93 -11.65
C LEU A 257 8.17 -3.78 -12.65
N GLY A 258 9.37 -3.51 -13.19
CA GLY A 258 9.56 -2.51 -14.24
C GLY A 258 8.69 -2.81 -15.47
N THR A 259 8.59 -4.07 -15.87
CA THR A 259 7.72 -4.51 -16.98
C THR A 259 6.24 -4.26 -16.67
N ALA A 260 5.75 -4.73 -15.52
CA ALA A 260 4.37 -4.56 -15.08
C ALA A 260 3.95 -3.08 -15.06
N LEU A 261 4.76 -2.24 -14.41
CA LEU A 261 4.44 -0.83 -14.25
C LEU A 261 4.51 -0.05 -15.57
N ASN A 262 5.47 -0.37 -16.45
CA ASN A 262 5.48 0.19 -17.81
C ASN A 262 4.23 -0.21 -18.59
N ASN A 263 3.75 -1.44 -18.46
CA ASN A 263 2.51 -1.88 -19.11
C ASN A 263 1.30 -1.12 -18.57
N VAL A 264 1.19 -0.93 -17.25
CA VAL A 264 0.14 -0.11 -16.61
C VAL A 264 0.18 1.33 -17.14
N VAL A 265 1.33 1.99 -17.08
CA VAL A 265 1.53 3.38 -17.54
C VAL A 265 1.10 3.54 -19.00
N ASN A 266 1.53 2.63 -19.87
CA ASN A 266 1.24 2.71 -21.30
C ASN A 266 -0.21 2.36 -21.66
N SER A 267 -0.86 1.47 -20.91
CA SER A 267 -2.19 0.96 -21.27
C SER A 267 -3.35 1.74 -20.65
N VAL A 268 -3.24 2.14 -19.38
CA VAL A 268 -4.38 2.72 -18.63
C VAL A 268 -4.13 4.16 -18.17
N LEU A 269 -2.86 4.57 -18.06
CA LEU A 269 -2.49 5.95 -17.70
C LEU A 269 -2.12 6.81 -18.93
N ALA A 270 -2.26 6.27 -20.14
CA ALA A 270 -1.95 6.97 -21.39
C ALA A 270 -0.54 7.59 -21.44
N GLY A 271 0.44 6.91 -20.83
CA GLY A 271 1.83 7.36 -20.74
C GLY A 271 2.12 8.35 -19.60
N GLN A 272 1.12 8.70 -18.79
CA GLN A 272 1.35 9.46 -17.55
C GLN A 272 1.96 8.52 -16.50
N LYS A 273 3.06 8.95 -15.89
CA LYS A 273 3.70 8.22 -14.81
C LYS A 273 2.81 8.23 -13.55
N ILE A 274 2.95 7.22 -12.71
CA ILE A 274 2.40 7.22 -11.35
C ILE A 274 3.00 8.42 -10.60
N ASP A 275 2.24 9.13 -9.77
CA ASP A 275 2.75 10.33 -9.10
C ASP A 275 3.81 9.98 -8.05
N ILE A 276 3.55 8.93 -7.26
CA ILE A 276 4.49 8.40 -6.27
C ILE A 276 4.53 6.87 -6.36
N LEU A 277 5.72 6.32 -6.51
CA LEU A 277 5.99 4.89 -6.25
C LEU A 277 6.77 4.78 -4.94
N GLY A 278 6.11 4.27 -3.91
CA GLY A 278 6.68 4.04 -2.59
C GLY A 278 7.11 2.60 -2.38
N PHE A 279 8.20 2.42 -1.65
CA PHE A 279 8.69 1.12 -1.20
C PHE A 279 8.78 1.13 0.32
N ASP A 280 7.75 0.58 0.97
CA ASP A 280 7.80 0.21 2.38
C ASP A 280 8.45 -1.18 2.46
N ALA A 281 9.72 -1.20 2.04
CA ALA A 281 10.49 -2.40 1.76
C ALA A 281 11.99 -2.11 1.79
N CYS A 282 12.77 -3.08 2.29
CA CYS A 282 14.21 -2.93 2.50
C CYS A 282 14.98 -2.67 1.18
N LEU A 283 16.00 -1.81 1.23
CA LEU A 283 17.04 -1.64 0.21
C LEU A 283 16.60 -1.12 -1.16
N MET A 284 15.34 -0.75 -1.35
CA MET A 284 14.81 -0.32 -2.64
C MET A 284 15.34 1.05 -3.11
N GLY A 285 15.97 1.82 -2.22
CA GLY A 285 16.77 3.02 -2.51
C GLY A 285 18.15 2.69 -3.07
N SER A 286 18.20 1.85 -4.10
CA SER A 286 19.40 1.51 -4.89
C SER A 286 19.30 2.21 -6.24
N LEU A 287 20.39 2.84 -6.70
CA LEU A 287 20.41 3.56 -7.97
C LEU A 287 19.96 2.67 -9.13
N GLU A 288 20.25 1.38 -9.07
CA GLU A 288 19.89 0.41 -10.10
C GLU A 288 18.39 0.14 -10.13
N VAL A 289 17.76 0.03 -8.96
CA VAL A 289 16.29 -0.05 -8.84
C VAL A 289 15.64 1.23 -9.33
N ILE A 290 16.11 2.38 -8.86
CA ILE A 290 15.59 3.70 -9.26
C ILE A 290 15.74 3.90 -10.77
N TYR A 291 16.86 3.49 -11.35
CA TYR A 291 17.10 3.56 -12.80
C TYR A 291 16.15 2.63 -13.56
N GLU A 292 15.98 1.38 -13.15
CA GLU A 292 15.07 0.44 -13.81
C GLU A 292 13.62 0.98 -13.84
N LEU A 293 13.20 1.63 -12.77
CA LEU A 293 11.84 2.14 -12.59
C LEU A 293 11.65 3.61 -12.98
N ARG A 294 12.69 4.31 -13.46
CA ARG A 294 12.67 5.76 -13.72
C ARG A 294 11.55 6.22 -14.66
N ASN A 295 11.04 5.33 -15.52
CA ASN A 295 10.01 5.66 -16.49
C ASN A 295 8.57 5.40 -16.00
N THR A 296 8.40 4.86 -14.78
CA THR A 296 7.09 4.41 -14.30
C THR A 296 6.44 5.37 -13.30
N ALA A 297 7.23 6.16 -12.55
CA ALA A 297 6.75 7.10 -11.54
C ALA A 297 7.41 8.49 -11.66
N GLN A 298 6.76 9.56 -11.21
CA GLN A 298 7.38 10.90 -11.12
C GLN A 298 8.39 10.95 -9.96
N TYR A 299 7.96 10.53 -8.77
CA TYR A 299 8.83 10.37 -7.61
C TYR A 299 8.85 8.92 -7.15
N ILE A 300 10.02 8.45 -6.73
CA ILE A 300 10.16 7.20 -5.99
C ILE A 300 10.51 7.53 -4.54
N VAL A 301 9.88 6.87 -3.57
CA VAL A 301 10.23 6.98 -2.14
C VAL A 301 10.72 5.64 -1.64
N ALA A 302 11.98 5.56 -1.19
CA ALA A 302 12.57 4.29 -0.79
C ALA A 302 13.75 4.46 0.18
N SER A 303 14.08 3.38 0.91
CA SER A 303 15.22 3.31 1.82
C SER A 303 16.44 2.66 1.15
N SER A 304 17.63 3.24 1.35
CA SER A 304 18.90 2.62 0.95
C SER A 304 19.42 1.59 1.96
N PHE A 305 18.72 1.36 3.07
CA PHE A 305 19.05 0.38 4.11
C PHE A 305 17.90 -0.61 4.31
N ASN A 306 18.11 -1.59 5.18
CA ASN A 306 16.99 -2.38 5.71
C ASN A 306 16.06 -1.46 6.51
N GLU A 307 14.77 -1.64 6.30
CA GLU A 307 13.72 -0.94 7.03
C GLU A 307 13.45 -1.64 8.38
N PRO A 308 13.08 -0.90 9.43
CA PRO A 308 12.53 -1.50 10.64
C PRO A 308 11.25 -2.30 10.34
N VAL A 309 10.97 -3.31 11.16
CA VAL A 309 9.80 -4.20 10.98
C VAL A 309 8.46 -3.45 11.04
N ASP A 310 8.39 -2.33 11.77
CA ASP A 310 7.17 -1.52 11.85
C ASP A 310 6.96 -0.67 10.58
N GLY A 311 7.88 -0.67 9.60
CA GLY A 311 7.67 -0.02 8.30
C GLY A 311 7.50 1.50 8.36
N TRP A 312 6.67 2.03 7.47
CA TRP A 312 6.29 3.45 7.41
C TRP A 312 5.20 3.80 8.43
N ASP A 313 5.25 5.02 8.98
CA ASP A 313 4.14 5.57 9.79
C ASP A 313 3.11 6.20 8.85
N TYR A 314 1.98 5.51 8.63
CA TYR A 314 0.93 5.92 7.69
C TYR A 314 0.05 7.07 8.19
N SER A 315 0.31 7.63 9.38
CA SER A 315 -0.44 8.78 9.90
C SER A 315 -0.40 10.00 8.97
N PHE A 316 0.60 10.10 8.10
CA PHE A 316 0.74 11.14 7.08
C PHE A 316 -0.50 11.27 6.17
N LEU A 317 -1.29 10.20 5.97
CA LEU A 317 -2.51 10.22 5.17
C LEU A 317 -3.56 11.20 5.72
N GLY A 318 -3.56 11.44 7.03
CA GLY A 318 -4.45 12.41 7.67
C GLY A 318 -4.04 13.87 7.45
N GLU A 319 -2.79 14.11 7.05
CA GLU A 319 -2.21 15.44 6.81
C GLU A 319 -2.30 15.88 5.34
N VAL A 320 -2.76 15.01 4.44
CA VAL A 320 -2.94 15.32 3.02
C VAL A 320 -4.08 16.32 2.84
N THR A 321 -3.82 17.38 2.07
CA THR A 321 -4.78 18.45 1.78
C THR A 321 -5.04 18.55 0.27
N PRO A 322 -6.10 19.23 -0.18
CA PRO A 322 -6.36 19.43 -1.61
C PRO A 322 -5.22 20.12 -2.37
N ASP A 323 -4.40 20.93 -1.69
CA ASP A 323 -3.29 21.66 -2.30
C ASP A 323 -1.95 20.89 -2.22
N SER A 324 -1.93 19.69 -1.63
CA SER A 324 -0.72 18.89 -1.46
C SER A 324 -0.23 18.36 -2.81
N THR A 325 0.91 18.88 -3.27
CA THR A 325 1.56 18.41 -4.51
C THR A 325 2.18 17.03 -4.34
N GLN A 326 2.60 16.39 -5.45
CA GLN A 326 3.30 15.11 -5.38
C GLN A 326 4.54 15.14 -4.49
N LEU A 327 5.33 16.22 -4.56
CA LEU A 327 6.53 16.36 -3.74
C LEU A 327 6.18 16.62 -2.26
N ASP A 328 5.10 17.34 -1.98
CA ASP A 328 4.67 17.57 -0.59
C ASP A 328 4.27 16.25 0.08
N VAL A 329 3.47 15.43 -0.60
CA VAL A 329 3.08 14.10 -0.10
C VAL A 329 4.30 13.18 0.05
N ALA A 330 5.22 13.16 -0.93
CA ALA A 330 6.46 12.37 -0.82
C ALA A 330 7.32 12.81 0.38
N LYS A 331 7.36 14.10 0.71
CA LYS A 331 8.04 14.63 1.91
C LYS A 331 7.34 14.24 3.19
N MET A 332 6.00 14.27 3.23
CA MET A 332 5.21 13.85 4.39
C MET A 332 5.53 12.40 4.77
N ILE A 333 5.69 11.51 3.80
CA ILE A 333 6.12 10.13 4.03
C ILE A 333 7.48 10.08 4.75
N VAL A 334 8.49 10.76 4.22
CA VAL A 334 9.85 10.81 4.82
C VAL A 334 9.85 11.46 6.20
N ASP A 335 9.08 12.52 6.40
CA ASP A 335 8.99 13.21 7.68
C ASP A 335 8.30 12.36 8.75
N SER A 336 7.22 11.67 8.39
CA SER A 336 6.51 10.73 9.27
C SER A 336 7.45 9.62 9.73
N TYR A 337 8.13 8.98 8.79
CA TYR A 337 9.15 7.94 9.06
C TYR A 337 10.25 8.41 10.01
N LYS A 338 10.87 9.57 9.68
CA LYS A 338 11.91 10.16 10.50
C LYS A 338 11.42 10.48 11.91
N TRP A 339 10.21 11.02 12.04
CA TRP A 339 9.62 11.37 13.32
C TRP A 339 9.37 10.12 14.17
N TYR A 340 8.74 9.10 13.59
CA TYR A 340 8.44 7.83 14.26
C TYR A 340 9.71 7.19 14.85
N TYR A 341 10.78 7.12 14.07
CA TYR A 341 12.03 6.49 14.49
C TYR A 341 13.01 7.42 15.24
N SER A 342 12.64 8.68 15.49
CA SER A 342 13.54 9.67 16.11
C SER A 342 14.05 9.26 17.50
N SER A 343 13.25 8.51 18.26
CA SER A 343 13.62 8.00 19.60
C SER A 343 14.35 6.65 19.60
N TYR A 344 14.59 6.05 18.43
CA TYR A 344 15.11 4.68 18.33
C TYR A 344 16.58 4.65 17.88
N ASP A 345 17.49 4.85 18.85
CA ASP A 345 18.95 4.88 18.60
C ASP A 345 19.49 3.63 17.90
N SER A 346 18.91 2.45 18.16
CA SER A 346 19.39 1.18 17.58
C SER A 346 19.24 1.14 16.06
N TYR A 347 18.15 1.66 15.51
CA TYR A 347 17.96 1.69 14.05
C TYR A 347 18.92 2.68 13.41
N ARG A 348 19.07 3.88 14.00
CA ARG A 348 20.03 4.90 13.55
C ARG A 348 21.49 4.44 13.63
N GLN A 349 21.82 3.54 14.54
CA GLN A 349 23.16 2.92 14.59
C GLN A 349 23.40 1.93 13.45
N ASN A 350 22.40 1.14 13.07
CA ASN A 350 22.52 0.10 12.03
C ASN A 350 22.35 0.64 10.60
N GLY A 351 21.73 1.82 10.46
CA GLY A 351 21.38 2.43 9.19
C GLY A 351 19.88 2.64 9.12
N LEU A 352 19.46 3.88 8.94
CA LEU A 352 18.06 4.27 8.80
C LEU A 352 17.98 5.38 7.75
N SER A 353 17.20 5.18 6.71
CA SER A 353 17.03 6.16 5.64
C SER A 353 15.66 6.09 5.01
N LEU A 354 15.18 7.21 4.51
CA LEU A 354 14.12 7.26 3.50
C LEU A 354 14.34 8.49 2.64
N ALA A 355 14.25 8.34 1.31
CA ALA A 355 14.56 9.40 0.37
C ALA A 355 13.53 9.47 -0.76
N VAL A 356 13.32 10.68 -1.26
CA VAL A 356 12.52 11.01 -2.43
C VAL A 356 13.45 11.21 -3.62
N TYR A 357 13.27 10.38 -4.64
CA TYR A 357 14.02 10.39 -5.89
C TYR A 357 13.16 11.00 -7.01
N ASP A 358 13.59 12.12 -7.60
CA ASP A 358 12.98 12.68 -8.81
C ASP A 358 13.45 11.90 -10.04
N THR A 359 12.56 11.10 -10.63
CA THR A 359 12.94 10.22 -11.73
C THR A 359 13.27 10.96 -13.02
N SER A 360 12.86 12.23 -13.15
CA SER A 360 13.17 13.05 -14.31
C SER A 360 14.65 13.43 -14.40
N GLN A 361 15.36 13.38 -13.27
CA GLN A 361 16.77 13.75 -13.16
C GLN A 361 17.72 12.54 -13.21
N VAL A 362 17.18 11.32 -13.16
CA VAL A 362 17.97 10.08 -13.05
C VAL A 362 18.87 9.86 -14.27
N GLU A 363 18.40 10.12 -15.49
CA GLU A 363 19.20 9.93 -16.70
C GLU A 363 20.38 10.91 -16.80
N ASP A 364 20.16 12.17 -16.42
CA ASP A 364 21.21 13.20 -16.36
C ASP A 364 22.26 12.83 -15.29
N PHE A 365 21.82 12.42 -14.09
CA PHE A 365 22.73 11.95 -13.04
C PHE A 365 23.58 10.76 -13.49
N VAL A 366 22.97 9.77 -14.15
CA VAL A 366 23.69 8.58 -14.65
C VAL A 366 24.66 8.93 -15.78
N SER A 367 24.34 9.94 -16.60
CA SER A 367 25.27 10.48 -17.60
C SER A 367 26.53 11.07 -16.96
N ASP A 368 26.36 11.83 -15.87
CA ASP A 368 27.47 12.40 -15.11
C ASP A 368 28.28 11.30 -14.39
N LEU A 369 27.59 10.30 -13.81
CA LEU A 369 28.23 9.13 -13.21
C LEU A 369 29.09 8.37 -14.22
N ASN A 370 28.60 8.20 -15.45
CA ASN A 370 29.35 7.57 -16.53
C ASN A 370 30.61 8.36 -16.91
N SER A 371 30.53 9.68 -16.91
CA SER A 371 31.70 10.54 -17.17
C SER A 371 32.74 10.43 -16.05
N PHE A 372 32.26 10.34 -14.81
CA PHE A 372 33.07 10.22 -13.60
C PHE A 372 33.86 8.91 -13.50
N ILE A 373 33.43 7.83 -14.16
CA ILE A 373 34.16 6.56 -14.20
C ILE A 373 35.61 6.72 -14.71
N SER A 374 35.85 7.68 -15.61
CA SER A 374 37.21 7.95 -16.10
C SER A 374 38.15 8.40 -14.98
N ASP A 375 37.66 9.18 -14.02
CA ASP A 375 38.40 9.63 -12.84
C ASP A 375 38.62 8.49 -11.84
N LEU A 376 37.61 7.66 -11.64
CA LEU A 376 37.73 6.46 -10.80
C LEU A 376 38.83 5.53 -11.34
N LYS A 377 38.83 5.26 -12.65
CA LYS A 377 39.86 4.44 -13.31
C LYS A 377 41.26 5.07 -13.26
N ALA A 378 41.35 6.40 -13.20
CA ALA A 378 42.62 7.12 -13.14
C ALA A 378 43.32 7.05 -11.77
N ASP A 379 42.57 6.85 -10.67
CA ASP A 379 43.13 6.81 -9.31
C ASP A 379 42.49 5.72 -8.42
N LEU A 380 42.82 4.46 -8.72
CA LEU A 380 42.32 3.31 -7.94
C LEU A 380 42.81 3.28 -6.49
N ASN A 381 43.94 3.92 -6.18
CA ASN A 381 44.40 4.03 -4.79
C ASN A 381 43.45 4.92 -3.98
N LYS A 382 43.00 6.02 -4.58
CA LYS A 382 41.95 6.85 -4.01
C LYS A 382 40.63 6.10 -3.90
N VAL A 383 40.21 5.35 -4.93
CA VAL A 383 39.01 4.49 -4.86
C VAL A 383 39.08 3.55 -3.65
N ASN A 384 40.18 2.80 -3.50
CA ASN A 384 40.37 1.87 -2.37
C ASN A 384 40.30 2.58 -1.02
N SER A 385 40.89 3.77 -0.92
CA SER A 385 40.91 4.52 0.34
C SER A 385 39.52 5.05 0.69
N VAL A 386 38.80 5.64 -0.27
CA VAL A 386 37.41 6.08 -0.10
C VAL A 386 36.51 4.89 0.24
N TYR A 387 36.65 3.79 -0.48
CA TYR A 387 35.85 2.58 -0.28
C TYR A 387 36.06 1.94 1.10
N SER A 388 37.24 2.09 1.71
CA SER A 388 37.50 1.56 3.05
C SER A 388 36.72 2.28 4.16
N GLU A 389 36.27 3.50 3.90
CA GLU A 389 35.55 4.34 4.87
C GLU A 389 34.08 4.60 4.48
N VAL A 390 33.69 4.31 3.24
CA VAL A 390 32.32 4.53 2.77
C VAL A 390 31.33 3.72 3.58
N VAL A 391 30.18 4.32 3.87
CA VAL A 391 29.05 3.66 4.51
C VAL A 391 28.58 2.46 3.67
N LYS A 392 28.49 1.29 4.32
CA LYS A 392 27.99 0.04 3.72
C LYS A 392 26.48 -0.04 3.93
N SER A 393 25.73 -0.23 2.85
CA SER A 393 24.27 -0.30 2.86
C SER A 393 23.75 -1.71 3.07
N CYS A 394 24.39 -2.69 2.43
CA CYS A 394 24.03 -4.10 2.52
C CYS A 394 25.30 -4.97 2.51
N ASP A 395 25.32 -5.97 3.37
CA ASP A 395 26.37 -6.98 3.46
C ASP A 395 25.80 -8.37 3.16
N ASP A 396 26.64 -9.26 2.63
CA ASP A 396 26.31 -10.67 2.46
C ASP A 396 26.26 -11.42 3.81
N ALA A 397 25.92 -12.71 3.78
CA ALA A 397 25.87 -13.55 4.97
C ALA A 397 27.24 -13.71 5.69
N SER A 398 28.34 -13.34 5.03
CA SER A 398 29.70 -13.35 5.58
C SER A 398 30.15 -11.98 6.12
N GLY A 399 29.28 -10.97 6.07
CA GLY A 399 29.59 -9.59 6.47
C GLY A 399 30.45 -8.84 5.44
N LYS A 400 30.37 -9.21 4.16
CA LYS A 400 31.06 -8.55 3.04
C LYS A 400 30.11 -7.64 2.31
N ALA A 401 30.54 -6.40 2.09
CA ALA A 401 29.69 -5.40 1.47
C ALA A 401 29.32 -5.77 0.03
N ILE A 402 28.03 -5.62 -0.27
CA ILE A 402 27.40 -5.76 -1.60
C ILE A 402 27.04 -4.37 -2.12
N LEU A 403 26.30 -3.59 -1.32
CA LEU A 403 25.85 -2.24 -1.64
C LEU A 403 26.52 -1.23 -0.72
N VAL A 404 26.89 -0.07 -1.26
CA VAL A 404 27.45 1.07 -0.49
C VAL A 404 26.65 2.33 -0.76
N ASP A 405 26.70 3.30 0.15
CA ASP A 405 26.09 4.60 -0.05
C ASP A 405 26.90 5.42 -1.08
N LEU A 406 26.33 5.65 -2.26
CA LEU A 406 26.95 6.40 -3.35
C LEU A 406 27.11 7.87 -3.00
N GLY A 407 26.16 8.44 -2.23
CA GLY A 407 26.24 9.79 -1.69
C GLY A 407 27.52 10.01 -0.90
N ASP A 408 27.74 9.20 0.13
CA ASP A 408 28.93 9.21 0.98
C ASP A 408 30.21 8.89 0.17
N PHE A 409 30.15 7.97 -0.79
CA PHE A 409 31.28 7.67 -1.67
C PHE A 409 31.76 8.92 -2.41
N ILE A 410 30.83 9.63 -3.06
CA ILE A 410 31.13 10.85 -3.83
C ILE A 410 31.60 11.97 -2.90
N ASP A 411 30.93 12.16 -1.77
CA ASP A 411 31.28 13.17 -0.76
C ASP A 411 32.74 13.00 -0.27
N ARG A 412 33.13 11.75 0.02
CA ARG A 412 34.49 11.39 0.42
C ARG A 412 35.49 11.54 -0.72
N TRP A 413 35.09 11.16 -1.94
CA TRP A 413 35.92 11.36 -3.12
C TRP A 413 36.28 12.83 -3.32
N VAL A 414 35.31 13.73 -3.20
CA VAL A 414 35.53 15.18 -3.36
C VAL A 414 36.41 15.73 -2.23
N LYS A 415 36.20 15.32 -0.98
CA LYS A 415 36.96 15.80 0.19
C LYS A 415 38.41 15.31 0.25
N TRP A 416 38.75 14.22 -0.45
CA TRP A 416 40.07 13.58 -0.38
C TRP A 416 41.23 14.43 -0.95
N ASP A 417 40.97 15.28 -1.95
CA ASP A 417 42.00 16.13 -2.56
C ASP A 417 41.40 17.49 -2.94
N GLU A 418 41.35 18.43 -1.98
CA GLU A 418 40.86 19.81 -2.16
C GLU A 418 41.68 20.63 -3.19
N THR A 419 42.71 20.06 -3.83
CA THR A 419 43.69 20.81 -4.63
C THR A 419 43.69 20.54 -6.14
N LYS A 420 42.82 19.67 -6.66
CA LYS A 420 42.72 19.40 -8.11
C LYS A 420 41.39 19.88 -8.67
N ASP A 421 41.45 20.63 -9.78
CA ASP A 421 40.30 21.02 -10.58
C ASP A 421 39.43 19.79 -10.88
N VAL A 422 38.25 19.78 -10.28
CA VAL A 422 37.32 18.65 -10.33
C VAL A 422 36.61 18.73 -11.70
N LEU A 423 36.85 17.72 -12.55
CA LEU A 423 35.93 17.39 -13.66
C LEU A 423 34.50 17.30 -13.09
N PRO A 424 33.43 17.53 -13.87
CA PRO A 424 32.08 17.48 -13.30
C PRO A 424 31.85 16.15 -12.59
N VAL A 425 31.78 16.19 -11.26
CA VAL A 425 31.49 15.05 -10.39
C VAL A 425 29.98 14.97 -10.26
N PRO A 426 29.38 13.77 -10.38
CA PRO A 426 27.95 13.58 -10.20
C PRO A 426 27.52 14.11 -8.84
N ASP A 427 26.40 14.83 -8.79
CA ASP A 427 25.82 15.35 -7.56
C ASP A 427 24.54 14.56 -7.24
N PRO A 428 24.56 13.65 -6.25
CA PRO A 428 23.39 12.87 -5.89
C PRO A 428 22.18 13.71 -5.47
N SER A 429 22.40 14.95 -4.99
CA SER A 429 21.29 15.86 -4.66
C SER A 429 20.54 16.39 -5.89
N SER A 430 21.03 16.13 -7.11
CA SER A 430 20.32 16.46 -8.35
C SER A 430 19.05 15.66 -8.53
N PHE A 431 18.99 14.42 -8.02
CA PHE A 431 17.81 13.56 -8.11
C PHE A 431 17.30 13.11 -6.73
N VAL A 432 18.12 13.13 -5.68
CA VAL A 432 17.66 12.95 -4.28
C VAL A 432 17.17 14.30 -3.74
N VAL A 433 15.89 14.59 -3.97
CA VAL A 433 15.31 15.93 -3.73
C VAL A 433 14.84 16.17 -2.29
N TYR A 434 14.67 15.10 -1.51
CA TYR A 434 14.39 15.16 -0.08
C TYR A 434 14.78 13.85 0.59
N SER A 435 15.32 13.88 1.80
CA SER A 435 15.70 12.65 2.47
C SER A 435 15.91 12.80 3.97
N TYR A 436 15.86 11.66 4.64
CA TYR A 436 16.47 11.42 5.93
C TYR A 436 17.44 10.24 5.81
N GLY A 437 18.61 10.33 6.43
CA GLY A 437 19.61 9.27 6.40
C GLY A 437 20.59 9.38 7.55
N GLU A 438 20.72 8.31 8.35
CA GLU A 438 21.69 8.23 9.43
C GLU A 438 22.21 6.79 9.58
N LYS A 439 23.52 6.63 9.75
CA LYS A 439 24.13 5.36 10.15
C LYS A 439 25.28 5.61 11.11
N ASN A 440 25.23 4.97 12.29
CA ASN A 440 26.28 5.05 13.30
C ASN A 440 26.67 6.51 13.65
N GLY A 441 25.68 7.39 13.77
CA GLY A 441 25.87 8.82 14.06
C GLY A 441 26.39 9.67 12.89
N GLN A 442 26.63 9.06 11.72
CA GLN A 442 26.91 9.77 10.48
C GLN A 442 25.60 10.09 9.77
N THR A 443 25.35 11.37 9.51
CA THR A 443 24.24 11.83 8.64
C THR A 443 24.61 11.65 7.17
N LEU A 444 23.65 11.19 6.37
CA LEU A 444 23.75 11.06 4.93
C LEU A 444 22.87 12.13 4.27
N SER A 445 23.46 12.95 3.40
CA SER A 445 22.79 14.08 2.75
C SER A 445 21.89 13.65 1.60
N ALA A 446 22.28 12.61 0.86
CA ALA A 446 21.57 12.07 -0.28
C ALA A 446 21.71 10.54 -0.29
N PRO A 447 21.04 9.84 0.64
CA PRO A 447 21.19 8.39 0.78
C PRO A 447 20.65 7.69 -0.47
N VAL A 448 21.54 7.00 -1.16
CA VAL A 448 21.25 6.15 -2.30
C VAL A 448 22.35 5.13 -2.39
N SER A 449 21.96 3.86 -2.43
CA SER A 449 22.91 2.77 -2.52
C SER A 449 23.30 2.47 -3.96
N ILE A 450 24.48 1.87 -4.16
CA ILE A 450 24.93 1.34 -5.45
C ILE A 450 25.70 0.05 -5.22
N PHE A 451 25.63 -0.88 -6.18
CA PHE A 451 26.45 -2.07 -6.25
C PHE A 451 27.91 -1.69 -6.40
N MET A 452 28.66 -1.94 -5.34
CA MET A 452 30.10 -1.74 -5.31
C MET A 452 30.67 -2.78 -4.34
N PRO A 453 30.71 -4.06 -4.77
CA PRO A 453 31.02 -5.15 -3.87
C PRO A 453 32.48 -5.11 -3.40
N GLU A 454 32.76 -5.66 -2.21
CA GLU A 454 34.08 -5.58 -1.59
C GLU A 454 35.21 -6.24 -2.41
N ASN A 455 34.90 -7.27 -3.18
CA ASN A 455 35.88 -8.00 -3.98
C ASN A 455 35.24 -8.70 -5.18
N LEU A 456 36.10 -9.24 -6.05
CA LEU A 456 35.71 -9.91 -7.29
C LEU A 456 34.87 -11.17 -7.06
N ASP A 457 35.02 -11.87 -5.93
CA ASP A 457 34.23 -13.07 -5.65
C ASP A 457 32.78 -12.70 -5.32
N ILE A 458 32.56 -11.62 -4.58
CA ILE A 458 31.21 -11.08 -4.33
C ILE A 458 30.59 -10.56 -5.63
N TYR A 459 31.35 -9.81 -6.45
CA TYR A 459 30.87 -9.38 -7.77
C TYR A 459 30.36 -10.57 -8.61
N ARG A 460 31.16 -11.64 -8.74
CA ARG A 460 30.78 -12.84 -9.50
C ARG A 460 29.59 -13.60 -8.91
N ALA A 461 29.38 -13.53 -7.60
CA ALA A 461 28.26 -14.19 -6.94
C ALA A 461 26.92 -13.56 -7.34
N TYR A 462 26.91 -12.25 -7.60
CA TYR A 462 25.70 -11.47 -7.90
C TYR A 462 25.62 -10.99 -9.36
N GLU A 463 26.65 -11.24 -10.19
CA GLU A 463 26.71 -10.81 -11.59
C GLU A 463 25.47 -11.23 -12.40
N ASN A 464 24.97 -12.46 -12.22
CA ASN A 464 23.79 -12.92 -12.95
C ASN A 464 22.52 -12.14 -12.57
N ASP A 465 22.34 -11.80 -11.30
CA ASP A 465 21.22 -10.99 -10.82
C ASP A 465 21.36 -9.55 -11.34
N TYR A 466 22.58 -9.00 -11.24
CA TYR A 466 22.88 -7.62 -11.64
C TYR A 466 22.60 -7.40 -13.13
N MET A 467 23.05 -8.34 -13.98
CA MET A 467 22.89 -8.27 -15.43
C MET A 467 21.45 -8.52 -15.91
N THR A 468 20.48 -8.73 -15.02
CA THR A 468 19.06 -8.73 -15.40
C THR A 468 18.53 -7.31 -15.67
N LEU A 469 19.13 -6.30 -15.02
CA LEU A 469 18.71 -4.90 -15.04
C LEU A 469 19.26 -4.13 -16.23
N SER A 470 18.61 -3.01 -16.56
CA SER A 470 19.05 -2.09 -17.61
C SER A 470 20.28 -1.28 -17.18
N PHE A 471 20.46 -0.99 -15.89
CA PHE A 471 21.54 -0.14 -15.39
C PHE A 471 22.96 -0.61 -15.80
N PRO A 472 23.39 -1.86 -15.55
CA PRO A 472 24.72 -2.31 -15.99
C PRO A 472 24.86 -2.45 -17.51
N ILE A 473 23.76 -2.49 -18.25
CA ILE A 473 23.76 -2.58 -19.72
C ILE A 473 23.92 -1.17 -20.34
N ASP A 474 23.26 -0.18 -19.76
CA ASP A 474 23.21 1.20 -20.27
C ASP A 474 24.37 2.07 -19.77
N THR A 475 25.08 1.64 -18.73
CA THR A 475 26.17 2.38 -18.08
C THR A 475 27.52 1.68 -18.24
N GLN A 476 28.60 2.35 -17.85
CA GLN A 476 29.94 1.75 -17.81
C GLN A 476 30.33 1.26 -16.40
N TRP A 477 29.38 1.22 -15.47
CA TRP A 477 29.66 0.95 -14.06
C TRP A 477 30.16 -0.48 -13.86
N ASP A 478 29.56 -1.45 -14.55
CA ASP A 478 29.98 -2.84 -14.51
C ASP A 478 31.43 -3.04 -15.01
N GLU A 479 31.79 -2.42 -16.13
CA GLU A 479 33.16 -2.46 -16.63
C GLU A 479 34.15 -1.75 -15.70
N PHE A 480 33.70 -0.73 -14.96
CA PHE A 480 34.50 -0.13 -13.89
C PHE A 480 34.71 -1.12 -12.74
N LEU A 481 33.66 -1.76 -12.23
CA LEU A 481 33.76 -2.75 -11.17
C LEU A 481 34.71 -3.89 -11.57
N GLY A 482 34.54 -4.47 -12.77
CA GLY A 482 35.43 -5.50 -13.28
C GLY A 482 36.89 -5.05 -13.41
N TYR A 483 37.13 -3.80 -13.82
CA TYR A 483 38.49 -3.24 -13.90
C TYR A 483 39.10 -3.03 -12.51
N TRP A 484 38.38 -2.41 -11.59
CA TRP A 484 38.86 -2.09 -10.25
C TRP A 484 39.10 -3.37 -9.42
N LEU A 485 38.14 -4.29 -9.40
CA LEU A 485 38.18 -5.51 -8.57
C LEU A 485 39.16 -6.57 -9.10
N SER A 486 39.61 -6.44 -10.35
CA SER A 486 40.67 -7.30 -10.91
C SER A 486 42.09 -6.80 -10.62
N GLN A 487 42.24 -5.61 -10.05
CA GLN A 487 43.56 -5.12 -9.62
C GLN A 487 44.04 -5.82 -8.35
N PRO A 488 45.36 -6.00 -8.21
CA PRO A 488 45.96 -6.74 -7.08
C PRO A 488 45.92 -6.01 -5.74
#